data_AF-X1SEF9-F1
#
_entry.id   AF-X1SEF9-F1
#
_cell.length_a   1.000
_cell.length_b   1.000
_cell.length_c   1.000
_cell.angle_alpha   90.00
_cell.angle_beta   90.00
_cell.angle_gamma   90.00
#
_symmetry.space_group_name_H-M   'P 1'
#
loop_
_entity.id
_entity.type
_entity.pdbx_description
1 polymer ?
#
loop_
_entity_poly.entity_id
_entity_poly.type
_entity_poly.pdbx_seq_one_letter_code
_entity_poly.pdbx_strand_id
1 'polypeptide(L)'
;MVNTPVLVLNQNYEPLNVSRVRRAVVLVMRGKAETLENNDSGVIHTANNAIAMPSVIRLVYLVKRPRPEKKLTRHEVFQRDNYTCQYCGRKTRELSL
;
A
#
# COMPACT_ATOMS: atom_id res chain seq x y z
N MET A 1 11.09 14.66 11.63
CA MET A 1 9.65 14.80 11.97
C MET A 1 8.73 14.63 10.74
N VAL A 2 8.93 15.36 9.62
CA VAL A 2 8.00 15.32 8.46
C VAL A 2 8.02 14.00 7.65
N ASN A 3 9.10 13.21 7.77
CA ASN A 3 9.29 11.96 7.04
C ASN A 3 8.89 10.69 7.83
N THR A 4 8.30 10.84 9.01
CA THR A 4 7.86 9.68 9.79
C THR A 4 6.78 8.89 9.03
N PRO A 5 6.83 7.55 9.06
CA PRO A 5 5.81 6.71 8.43
C PRO A 5 4.47 6.81 9.17
N VAL A 6 3.39 6.80 8.40
CA VAL A 6 2.00 6.79 8.86
C VAL A 6 1.26 5.70 8.10
N LEU A 7 0.63 4.78 8.83
CA LEU A 7 -0.16 3.71 8.23
C LEU A 7 -1.47 4.27 7.68
N VAL A 8 -1.76 3.96 6.42
CA VAL A 8 -3.02 4.31 5.75
C VAL A 8 -3.87 3.06 5.62
N LEU A 9 -4.99 3.07 6.33
CA LEU A 9 -6.02 2.05 6.25
C LEU A 9 -7.09 2.45 5.24
N ASN A 10 -7.68 1.43 4.63
CA ASN A 10 -8.87 1.56 3.82
C ASN A 10 -10.11 1.72 4.72
N GLN A 11 -11.28 2.05 4.14
CA GLN A 11 -12.52 2.25 4.91
C GLN A 11 -12.91 1.03 5.76
N ASN A 12 -12.59 -0.17 5.28
CA ASN A 12 -12.79 -1.47 5.93
C ASN A 12 -11.63 -1.90 6.86
N TYR A 13 -10.75 -0.97 7.26
CA TYR A 13 -9.59 -1.21 8.15
C TYR A 13 -8.48 -2.10 7.57
N GLU A 14 -8.55 -2.48 6.29
CA GLU A 14 -7.44 -3.18 5.64
C GLU A 14 -6.24 -2.24 5.42
N PRO A 15 -5.00 -2.71 5.62
CA PRO A 15 -3.81 -1.91 5.36
C PRO A 15 -3.66 -1.64 3.85
N LEU A 16 -3.65 -0.36 3.48
CA LEU A 16 -3.57 0.05 2.08
C LEU A 16 -2.15 0.46 1.68
N ASN A 17 -1.50 1.30 2.48
CA ASN A 17 -0.15 1.80 2.22
C ASN A 17 0.48 2.40 3.48
N VAL A 18 1.80 2.62 3.46
CA VAL A 18 2.51 3.48 4.42
C VAL A 18 2.85 4.79 3.72
N SER A 19 2.37 5.89 4.28
CA SER A 19 2.62 7.24 3.76
C SER A 19 3.52 8.04 4.71
N ARG A 20 3.93 9.24 4.29
CA ARG A 20 4.62 10.19 5.19
C ARG A 20 3.59 11.09 5.87
N VAL A 21 3.90 11.54 7.09
CA VAL A 21 3.08 12.47 7.88
C VAL A 21 2.55 13.64 7.07
N ARG A 22 3.40 14.30 6.25
CA ARG A 22 2.97 15.43 5.40
C ARG A 22 1.76 15.10 4.53
N ARG A 23 1.75 13.91 3.92
CA ARG A 23 0.64 13.47 3.06
C ARG A 23 -0.57 13.10 3.90
N ALA A 24 -0.37 12.41 5.02
CA ALA A 24 -1.45 12.02 5.92
C ALA A 24 -2.24 13.23 6.44
N VAL A 25 -1.53 14.27 6.91
CA VAL A 25 -2.14 15.52 7.39
C VAL A 25 -2.96 16.20 6.30
N VAL A 26 -2.44 16.25 5.06
CA VAL A 26 -3.18 16.83 3.93
C VAL A 26 -4.46 16.05 3.64
N LEU A 27 -4.44 14.72 3.76
CA LEU A 27 -5.64 13.90 3.57
C LEU A 27 -6.68 14.16 4.67
N VAL A 28 -6.24 14.27 5.91
CA VAL A 28 -7.12 14.56 7.06
C VAL A 28 -7.71 15.97 6.95
N MET A 29 -6.89 16.99 6.70
CA MET A 29 -7.33 18.38 6.57
C MET A 29 -8.30 18.60 5.39
N ARG A 30 -8.20 17.77 4.34
CA ARG A 30 -9.12 17.79 3.20
C ARG A 30 -10.38 16.94 3.43
N GLY A 31 -10.57 16.36 4.62
CA GLY A 31 -11.71 15.50 4.94
C GLY A 31 -11.73 14.18 4.17
N LYS A 32 -10.59 13.73 3.63
CA LYS A 32 -10.47 12.46 2.90
C LYS A 32 -10.07 11.29 3.80
N ALA A 33 -9.56 11.59 4.98
CA ALA A 33 -9.13 10.61 5.95
C ALA A 33 -9.46 11.06 7.37
N GLU A 34 -9.63 10.10 8.25
CA GLU A 34 -9.80 10.29 9.68
C GLU A 34 -8.55 9.76 10.40
N THR A 35 -8.13 10.44 11.45
CA THR A 35 -7.04 9.95 12.30
C THR A 35 -7.59 8.94 13.30
N LEU A 36 -7.00 7.74 13.31
CA LEU A 36 -7.33 6.70 14.29
C LEU A 36 -6.40 6.74 15.49
N GLU A 37 -5.11 6.96 15.24
CA GLU A 37 -4.09 7.05 16.28
C GLU A 37 -3.14 8.20 16.00
N ASN A 38 -2.78 8.92 17.06
CA ASN A 38 -1.75 9.94 17.04
C ASN A 38 -0.44 9.36 17.58
N ASN A 39 0.66 9.93 17.15
CA ASN A 39 1.98 9.65 17.67
C ASN A 39 2.29 10.63 18.79
N ASP A 40 2.54 10.12 19.99
CA ASP A 40 2.81 10.94 21.19
C ASP A 40 4.13 11.72 21.10
N SER A 41 5.01 11.35 20.16
CA SER A 41 6.36 11.92 20.03
C SER A 41 6.45 13.21 19.22
N GLY A 42 5.34 13.77 18.72
CA GLY A 42 5.43 14.98 17.89
C GLY A 42 4.13 15.73 17.64
N VAL A 43 4.27 17.05 17.58
CA VAL A 43 3.20 17.99 17.19
C VAL A 43 3.66 18.77 15.97
N ILE A 44 2.73 19.00 15.05
CA ILE A 44 2.93 19.76 13.82
C ILE A 44 2.40 21.16 14.06
N HIS A 45 3.29 22.14 13.96
CA HIS A 45 2.91 23.55 14.12
C HIS A 45 2.57 24.18 12.77
N THR A 46 1.46 24.89 12.76
CA THR A 46 0.99 25.81 11.71
C THR A 46 1.06 27.23 12.27
N ALA A 47 0.91 28.25 11.41
CA ALA A 47 0.96 29.65 11.85
C ALA A 47 0.03 29.94 13.04
N ASN A 48 -1.17 29.34 13.06
CA ASN A 48 -2.18 29.59 14.09
C ASN A 48 -2.53 28.38 14.96
N ASN A 49 -2.08 27.17 14.61
CA ASN A 49 -2.58 25.93 15.20
C ASN A 49 -1.48 24.89 15.44
N ALA A 50 -1.66 24.07 16.46
CA ALA A 50 -0.86 22.88 16.72
C ALA A 50 -1.70 21.62 16.45
N ILE A 51 -1.18 20.72 15.61
CA ILE A 51 -1.88 19.51 15.15
C ILE A 51 -1.09 18.29 15.64
N ALA A 52 -1.74 17.37 16.34
CA ALA A 52 -1.10 16.11 16.74
C ALA A 52 -0.66 15.32 15.50
N MET A 53 0.53 14.72 15.57
CA MET A 53 1.06 13.98 14.43
C MET A 53 0.33 12.64 14.29
N PRO A 54 -0.33 12.34 13.16
CA PRO A 54 -1.02 11.06 13.00
C PRO A 54 -0.02 9.91 12.86
N SER A 55 -0.30 8.77 13.49
CA SER A 55 0.40 7.49 13.33
C SER A 55 -0.37 6.54 12.40
N VAL A 56 -1.70 6.53 12.53
CA VAL A 56 -2.61 5.71 11.72
C VAL A 56 -3.78 6.57 11.24
N ILE A 57 -4.04 6.54 9.94
CA ILE A 57 -5.20 7.20 9.33
C ILE A 57 -6.05 6.19 8.57
N ARG A 58 -7.36 6.45 8.47
CA ARG A 58 -8.32 5.66 7.70
C ARG A 58 -8.97 6.52 6.63
N LEU A 59 -9.05 6.01 5.40
CA LEU A 59 -9.79 6.70 4.33
C LEU A 59 -11.30 6.63 4.57
N VAL A 60 -12.00 7.73 4.29
CA VAL A 60 -13.46 7.82 4.47
C VAL A 60 -14.24 7.03 3.40
N TYR A 61 -13.59 6.69 2.28
CA TYR A 61 -14.17 5.95 1.17
C TYR A 61 -13.37 4.68 0.88
N LEU A 62 -14.06 3.64 0.43
CA LEU A 62 -13.46 2.37 0.06
C LEU A 62 -12.62 2.52 -1.20
N VAL A 63 -11.32 2.27 -1.07
CA VAL A 63 -10.41 2.13 -2.20
C VAL A 63 -10.41 0.68 -2.63
N LYS A 64 -10.93 0.40 -3.83
CA LYS A 64 -10.82 -0.93 -4.45
C LYS A 64 -9.39 -1.09 -4.96
N ARG A 65 -8.58 -1.90 -4.25
CA ARG A 65 -7.22 -2.19 -4.69
C ARG A 65 -7.28 -3.03 -5.98
N PRO A 66 -6.68 -2.58 -7.09
CA PRO A 66 -6.56 -3.41 -8.28
C PRO A 66 -5.82 -4.68 -7.92
N ARG A 67 -6.30 -5.82 -8.43
CA ARG A 67 -5.52 -7.06 -8.32
C ARG A 67 -4.25 -6.89 -9.13
N PRO A 68 -3.07 -7.22 -8.60
CA PRO A 68 -1.85 -7.16 -9.39
C PRO A 68 -2.00 -8.11 -10.58
N GLU A 69 -1.99 -7.54 -11.78
CA GLU A 69 -1.95 -8.31 -13.01
C GLU A 69 -0.54 -8.85 -13.19
N LYS A 70 -0.46 -10.17 -13.27
CA LYS A 70 0.75 -10.90 -13.65
C LYS A 70 1.05 -10.59 -15.11
N LYS A 71 2.26 -10.09 -15.39
CA LYS A 71 2.68 -9.79 -16.77
C LYS A 71 3.12 -11.08 -17.42
N LEU A 72 2.38 -11.58 -18.41
CA LEU A 72 2.70 -12.79 -19.21
C LEU A 72 4.12 -12.78 -19.79
N THR A 73 5.09 -13.03 -18.93
CA THR A 73 6.51 -13.13 -19.21
C THR A 73 6.85 -14.60 -19.26
N ARG A 74 7.97 -14.92 -19.90
CA ARG A 74 8.48 -16.29 -19.95
C ARG A 74 8.60 -16.93 -18.57
N HIS A 75 9.06 -16.17 -17.58
CA HIS A 75 9.13 -16.62 -16.19
C HIS A 75 7.74 -16.98 -15.63
N GLU A 76 6.73 -16.14 -15.85
CA GLU A 76 5.37 -16.39 -15.34
C GLU A 76 4.69 -17.58 -16.03
N VAL A 77 4.90 -17.77 -17.34
CA VAL A 77 4.40 -18.94 -18.07
C VAL A 77 5.03 -20.23 -17.51
N PHE A 78 6.35 -20.24 -17.30
CA PHE A 78 7.01 -21.40 -16.70
C PHE A 78 6.59 -21.65 -15.25
N GLN A 79 6.36 -20.60 -14.48
CA GLN A 79 5.84 -20.73 -13.12
C GLN A 79 4.40 -21.29 -13.11
N ARG A 80 3.53 -20.85 -14.04
CA ARG A 80 2.16 -21.40 -14.21
C ARG A 80 2.21 -22.90 -14.52
N ASP A 81 3.12 -23.30 -15.39
CA ASP A 81 3.24 -24.66 -15.88
C ASP A 81 4.13 -25.55 -14.99
N ASN A 82 4.56 -25.06 -13.82
CA ASN A 82 5.50 -25.73 -12.92
C ASN A 82 6.76 -26.24 -13.62
N TYR A 83 7.28 -25.45 -14.58
CA TYR A 83 8.42 -25.82 -15.43
C TYR A 83 8.20 -27.16 -16.16
N THR A 84 6.95 -27.47 -16.52
CA THR A 84 6.57 -28.69 -17.24
C THR A 84 6.35 -28.37 -18.71
N CYS A 85 7.06 -29.07 -19.59
CA CYS A 85 6.87 -28.97 -21.03
C CYS A 85 5.44 -29.39 -21.40
N GLN A 86 4.68 -28.50 -22.04
CA GLN A 86 3.28 -28.74 -22.42
C GLN A 86 3.11 -29.79 -23.52
N TYR A 87 4.19 -30.14 -24.23
CA TYR A 87 4.16 -31.15 -25.30
C TYR A 87 4.49 -32.55 -24.80
N CYS A 88 5.55 -32.69 -24.01
CA CYS A 88 6.07 -34.00 -23.60
C CYS A 88 5.93 -34.30 -22.11
N GLY A 89 5.43 -33.36 -21.31
CA GLY A 89 5.20 -33.54 -19.86
C GLY A 89 6.47 -33.56 -19.01
N ARG A 90 7.67 -33.39 -19.58
CA ARG A 90 8.92 -33.37 -18.80
C ARG A 90 9.06 -32.08 -17.99
N LYS A 91 9.49 -32.22 -16.74
CA LYS A 91 9.87 -31.09 -15.89
C LYS A 91 11.34 -30.72 -16.14
N THR A 92 11.60 -29.53 -16.66
CA THR A 92 12.95 -29.00 -16.88
C THR A 92 12.95 -27.47 -16.79
N ARG A 93 14.08 -26.88 -16.40
CA ARG A 93 14.27 -25.42 -16.43
C ARG A 93 14.69 -24.89 -17.80
N GLU A 94 15.14 -25.79 -18.67
CA GLU A 94 15.50 -25.50 -20.06
C GLU A 94 14.29 -25.74 -20.96
N LEU A 95 13.35 -24.79 -20.95
CA LEU A 95 12.19 -24.80 -21.83
C LEU A 95 12.32 -23.69 -22.86
N SER A 96 11.92 -23.91 -24.12
CA SER A 96 11.61 -22.81 -25.04
C SER A 96 10.15 -22.37 -24.82
N LEU A 97 9.85 -21.14 -25.20
CA LEU A 97 8.49 -20.60 -25.20
C LEU A 97 8.13 -20.30 -26.66
#